data_AF-A0A348PPC4-F1
#
_entry.id   AF-A0A348PPC4-F1
#
_cell.length_a   1.000
_cell.length_b   1.000
_cell.length_c   1.000
_cell.angle_alpha   90.00
_cell.angle_beta   90.00
_cell.angle_gamma   90.00
#
_symmetry.space_group_name_H-M   'P 1'
#
loop_
_entity.id
_entity.type
_entity.pdbx_description
1 polymer ?
#
loop_
_entity_poly.entity_id
_entity_poly.type
_entity_poly.pdbx_seq_one_letter_code
_entity_poly.pdbx_strand_id
1 'polypeptide(L)'
;MKSSLYFLLSIAIISVLTLSSCGGEDPKNMDSGPSSESSKPKAKASGSSVLKVGDKLFNLPSPLETAMLIEEVGGHFNESMLNPVVDAGQYSVKIKQAMNLGVYGADLGYCLIYNQSQKAFTLLATT
;
A
#
# COMPACT_ATOMS: atom_id res chain seq x y z
N MET A 1 46.95 -30.37 9.36
CA MET A 1 46.80 -29.01 9.93
C MET A 1 46.95 -27.90 8.89
N LYS A 2 47.88 -28.00 7.92
CA LYS A 2 48.09 -26.95 6.89
C LYS A 2 46.92 -26.77 5.91
N SER A 3 46.24 -27.84 5.48
CA SER A 3 45.06 -27.73 4.59
C SER A 3 43.84 -27.08 5.26
N SER A 4 43.65 -27.32 6.55
CA SER A 4 42.60 -26.65 7.35
C SER A 4 42.88 -25.15 7.53
N LEU A 5 44.16 -24.76 7.57
CA LEU A 5 44.58 -23.37 7.62
C LEU A 5 44.39 -22.67 6.27
N TYR A 6 44.68 -23.34 5.15
CA TYR A 6 44.38 -22.82 3.80
C TYR A 6 42.87 -22.70 3.55
N PHE A 7 42.07 -23.63 4.08
CA PHE A 7 40.61 -23.57 3.98
C PHE A 7 40.04 -22.37 4.75
N LEU A 8 40.51 -22.11 5.98
CA LEU A 8 40.13 -20.92 6.75
C LEU A 8 40.61 -19.61 6.12
N LEU A 9 41.80 -19.61 5.50
CA LEU A 9 42.32 -18.45 4.77
C LEU A 9 41.50 -18.15 3.49
N SER A 10 40.99 -19.18 2.81
CA SER A 10 40.15 -19.02 1.62
C SER A 10 38.75 -18.45 1.95
N ILE A 11 38.16 -18.84 3.08
CA ILE A 11 36.87 -18.30 3.54
C ILE A 11 37.01 -16.83 3.96
N ALA A 12 38.14 -16.46 4.58
CA ALA A 12 38.43 -15.08 4.98
C ALA A 12 38.56 -14.13 3.77
N ILE A 13 39.16 -14.60 2.67
CA ILE A 13 39.33 -13.80 1.44
C ILE A 13 37.99 -13.58 0.73
N ILE A 14 37.10 -14.58 0.70
CA ILE A 14 35.78 -14.47 0.08
C ILE A 14 34.86 -13.51 0.84
N SER A 15 34.95 -13.48 2.17
CA SER A 15 34.15 -12.57 3.02
C SER A 15 34.46 -11.09 2.74
N VAL A 16 35.73 -10.74 2.50
CA VAL A 16 36.17 -9.36 2.22
C VAL A 16 35.64 -8.83 0.87
N LEU A 17 35.42 -9.70 -0.12
CA LEU A 17 34.90 -9.28 -1.43
C LEU A 17 33.40 -8.93 -1.42
N THR A 18 32.66 -9.26 -0.36
CA THR A 18 31.20 -9.04 -0.30
C THR A 18 30.78 -7.70 0.32
N LEU A 19 31.73 -6.91 0.85
CA LEU A 19 31.43 -5.64 1.54
C LEU A 19 31.47 -4.38 0.64
N SER A 20 31.70 -4.51 -0.66
CA SER A 20 31.80 -3.35 -1.59
C SER A 20 30.57 -3.12 -2.48
N SER A 21 29.40 -3.67 -2.14
CA SER A 21 28.14 -3.36 -2.82
C SER A 21 27.18 -2.65 -1.87
N CYS A 22 27.54 -1.42 -1.52
CA CYS A 22 26.62 -0.43 -0.97
C CYS A 22 26.59 0.72 -1.98
N GLY A 23 25.47 0.87 -2.69
CA GLY A 23 25.25 1.91 -3.68
C GLY A 23 25.09 3.27 -2.98
N GLY A 24 25.93 4.22 -3.38
CA GLY A 24 25.79 5.63 -3.00
C GLY A 24 24.80 6.33 -3.93
N GLU A 25 23.84 7.02 -3.34
CA GLU A 25 22.94 7.98 -3.97
C GLU A 25 23.24 9.40 -3.46
N ASP A 26 23.18 10.37 -4.37
CA ASP A 26 23.77 11.72 -4.33
C ASP A 26 23.20 12.67 -3.26
N PRO A 27 24.01 13.60 -2.68
CA PRO A 27 23.48 14.79 -2.03
C PRO A 27 23.15 15.85 -3.08
N LYS A 28 21.87 15.94 -3.46
CA LYS A 28 21.34 17.14 -4.12
C LYS A 28 21.34 18.29 -3.12
N ASN A 29 22.12 19.33 -3.43
CA ASN A 29 21.98 20.66 -2.87
C ASN A 29 20.53 21.15 -3.03
N MET A 30 19.85 21.46 -1.93
CA MET A 30 18.63 22.28 -1.95
C MET A 30 18.74 23.36 -0.88
N ASP A 31 18.91 24.56 -1.41
CA ASP A 31 18.88 25.86 -0.77
C ASP A 31 17.62 26.02 0.11
N SER A 32 17.83 26.57 1.29
CA SER A 32 16.82 26.83 2.30
C SER A 32 16.40 28.30 2.23
N GLY A 33 15.25 28.57 1.63
CA GLY A 33 14.60 29.89 1.65
C GLY A 33 13.13 29.75 2.03
N PRO A 34 12.63 30.45 3.08
CA PRO A 34 11.29 30.24 3.61
C PRO A 34 10.27 31.13 2.88
N SER A 35 9.11 30.57 2.51
CA SER A 35 7.88 31.36 2.45
C SER A 35 6.65 30.46 2.58
N SER A 36 5.93 30.76 3.64
CA SER A 36 4.52 30.51 3.89
C SER A 36 3.67 30.52 2.60
N GLU A 37 2.86 29.48 2.40
CA GLU A 37 1.40 29.58 2.57
C GLU A 37 0.71 28.30 2.10
N SER A 38 -0.24 27.86 2.92
CA SER A 38 -1.38 26.98 2.63
C SER A 38 -1.67 26.79 1.13
N SER A 39 -1.20 25.67 0.58
CA SER A 39 -1.84 25.03 -0.56
C SER A 39 -2.44 23.72 -0.08
N LYS A 40 -3.72 23.77 0.33
CA LYS A 40 -4.57 22.58 0.28
C LYS A 40 -4.37 21.97 -1.11
N PRO A 41 -3.97 20.70 -1.26
CA PRO A 41 -4.06 20.06 -2.55
C PRO A 41 -5.55 20.06 -2.91
N LYS A 42 -5.97 20.93 -3.84
CA LYS A 42 -7.21 20.72 -4.57
C LYS A 42 -6.97 19.47 -5.40
N ALA A 43 -7.23 18.30 -4.80
CA ALA A 43 -7.36 17.07 -5.53
C ALA A 43 -8.45 17.30 -6.57
N LYS A 44 -8.04 17.31 -7.84
CA LYS A 44 -8.94 17.44 -8.99
C LYS A 44 -9.67 16.09 -9.16
N ALA A 45 -10.56 15.76 -8.24
CA ALA A 45 -11.50 14.65 -8.38
C ALA A 45 -12.71 15.18 -9.15
N SER A 46 -12.58 15.30 -10.46
CA SER A 46 -13.72 15.59 -11.32
C SER A 46 -13.68 14.61 -12.47
N GLY A 47 -14.57 13.62 -12.40
CA GLY A 47 -14.70 12.58 -13.39
C GLY A 47 -15.55 11.43 -12.87
N SER A 48 -16.86 11.64 -12.80
CA SER A 48 -17.82 10.53 -12.80
C SER A 48 -17.44 9.59 -13.95
N SER A 49 -17.16 8.33 -13.65
CA SER A 49 -16.70 7.37 -14.65
C SER A 49 -17.90 6.61 -15.20
N VAL A 50 -18.06 6.61 -16.52
CA VAL A 50 -19.12 5.84 -17.18
C VAL A 50 -18.63 4.41 -17.38
N LEU A 51 -19.16 3.48 -16.58
CA LEU A 51 -18.86 2.05 -16.68
C LEU A 51 -19.92 1.38 -17.56
N LYS A 52 -19.49 0.72 -18.63
CA LYS A 52 -20.37 -0.10 -19.48
C LYS A 52 -20.32 -1.56 -19.01
N VAL A 53 -21.44 -2.09 -18.53
CA VAL A 53 -21.57 -3.49 -18.14
C VAL A 53 -22.71 -4.10 -18.98
N GLY A 54 -22.33 -4.93 -19.96
CA GLY A 54 -23.25 -5.38 -21.01
C GLY A 54 -23.78 -4.18 -21.82
N ASP A 55 -25.11 -4.06 -21.90
CA ASP A 55 -25.80 -2.97 -22.58
C ASP A 55 -26.18 -1.79 -21.66
N LYS A 56 -25.79 -1.84 -20.38
CA LYS A 56 -26.10 -0.79 -19.40
C LYS A 56 -24.92 0.13 -19.18
N LEU A 57 -25.21 1.42 -19.06
CA LEU A 57 -24.26 2.46 -18.69
C LEU A 57 -24.51 2.86 -17.22
N PHE A 58 -23.47 2.75 -16.40
CA PHE A 58 -23.48 3.16 -15.00
C PHE A 58 -22.63 4.41 -14.85
N ASN A 59 -23.21 5.45 -14.26
CA ASN A 59 -22.47 6.66 -13.93
C ASN A 59 -22.02 6.51 -12.47
N LEU A 60 -20.77 6.11 -12.26
CA LEU A 60 -20.25 5.91 -10.91
C LEU A 60 -19.68 7.23 -10.39
N PRO A 61 -20.10 7.70 -9.20
CA PRO A 61 -19.47 8.85 -8.55
C PRO A 61 -17.97 8.61 -8.35
N SER A 62 -17.21 9.67 -8.14
CA SER A 62 -15.79 9.53 -7.85
C SER A 62 -15.56 8.75 -6.55
N PRO A 63 -14.36 8.17 -6.31
CA PRO A 63 -14.09 7.43 -5.07
C PRO A 63 -14.35 8.24 -3.80
N LEU A 64 -14.04 9.54 -3.81
CA LEU A 64 -14.31 10.43 -2.68
C LEU A 64 -15.81 10.68 -2.49
N GLU A 65 -16.54 10.96 -3.56
CA GLU A 65 -18.00 11.13 -3.51
C GLU A 65 -18.69 9.84 -3.06
N THR A 66 -18.20 8.68 -3.49
CA THR A 66 -18.71 7.38 -3.06
C THR A 66 -18.52 7.19 -1.55
N ALA A 67 -17.36 7.56 -1.00
CA ALA A 67 -17.11 7.50 0.44
C ALA A 67 -18.07 8.41 1.22
N MET A 68 -18.28 9.66 0.76
CA MET A 68 -19.23 10.59 1.38
C MET A 68 -20.66 10.07 1.33
N LEU A 69 -21.08 9.47 0.21
CA LEU A 69 -22.41 8.87 0.09
C LEU A 69 -22.59 7.68 1.04
N ILE A 70 -21.56 6.84 1.24
CA ILE A 70 -21.63 5.73 2.20
C ILE A 70 -21.78 6.25 3.63
N GLU A 71 -21.05 7.32 3.99
CA GLU A 71 -21.19 7.97 5.29
C GLU A 71 -22.60 8.59 5.47
N GLU A 72 -23.12 9.26 4.43
CA GLU A 72 -24.40 9.98 4.43
C GLU A 72 -25.62 9.06 4.48
N VAL A 73 -25.61 7.96 3.71
CA VAL A 73 -26.69 6.93 3.75
C VAL A 73 -26.83 6.35 5.16
N GLY A 74 -25.75 6.40 5.95
CA GLY A 74 -25.74 5.96 7.33
C GLY A 74 -25.77 4.44 7.46
N GLY A 75 -25.95 3.97 8.70
CA GLY A 75 -25.86 2.57 9.06
C GLY A 75 -24.81 2.32 10.13
N HIS A 76 -24.77 1.11 10.64
CA HIS A 76 -23.73 0.71 11.60
C HIS A 76 -22.63 -0.04 10.87
N PHE A 77 -21.40 0.15 11.33
CA PHE A 77 -20.28 -0.67 10.92
C PHE A 77 -20.64 -2.16 11.09
N ASN A 78 -20.48 -2.94 10.03
CA ASN A 78 -20.70 -4.37 10.07
C ASN A 78 -19.39 -5.10 9.77
N GLU A 79 -18.81 -5.70 10.80
CA GLU A 79 -17.55 -6.44 10.68
C GLU A 79 -17.66 -7.65 9.74
N SER A 80 -18.83 -8.27 9.62
CA SER A 80 -19.03 -9.40 8.70
C SER A 80 -18.95 -9.01 7.23
N MET A 81 -18.95 -7.70 6.91
CA MET A 81 -18.72 -7.22 5.55
C MET A 81 -17.23 -7.12 5.20
N LEU A 82 -16.33 -7.15 6.18
CA LEU A 82 -14.90 -7.20 5.92
C LEU A 82 -14.53 -8.52 5.27
N ASN A 83 -13.54 -8.49 4.38
CA ASN A 83 -12.98 -9.71 3.82
C ASN A 83 -12.35 -10.56 4.94
N PRO A 84 -12.57 -11.89 4.97
CA PRO A 84 -11.92 -12.74 5.94
C PRO A 84 -10.40 -12.65 5.82
N VAL A 85 -9.69 -12.80 6.94
CA VAL A 85 -8.23 -12.85 6.92
C VAL A 85 -7.81 -14.13 6.19
N VAL A 86 -7.15 -13.96 5.04
CA VAL A 86 -6.59 -15.05 4.24
C VAL A 86 -5.07 -14.94 4.26
N ASP A 87 -4.40 -16.08 4.39
CA ASP A 87 -2.94 -16.17 4.31
C ASP A 87 -2.43 -15.59 2.97
N ALA A 88 -1.56 -14.58 3.05
CA ALA A 88 -0.96 -13.92 1.90
C ALA A 88 -0.17 -14.91 1.02
N GLY A 89 0.37 -15.98 1.61
CA GLY A 89 1.07 -17.07 0.91
C GLY A 89 0.19 -17.85 -0.08
N GLN A 90 -1.13 -17.77 0.05
CA GLN A 90 -2.08 -18.42 -0.88
C GLN A 90 -2.14 -17.71 -2.24
N TYR A 91 -1.67 -16.47 -2.33
CA TYR A 91 -1.66 -15.68 -3.56
C TYR A 91 -0.30 -15.78 -4.25
N SER A 92 -0.10 -16.84 -5.03
CA SER A 92 1.16 -17.08 -5.76
C SER A 92 1.29 -16.35 -7.10
N VAL A 93 0.19 -15.76 -7.60
CA VAL A 93 0.13 -15.10 -8.91
C VAL A 93 -0.06 -13.59 -8.73
N LYS A 94 0.77 -12.78 -9.40
CA LYS A 94 0.77 -11.31 -9.31
C LYS A 94 -0.61 -10.67 -9.49
N ILE A 95 -1.42 -11.16 -10.43
CA ILE A 95 -2.78 -10.62 -10.65
C ILE A 95 -3.69 -10.85 -9.44
N LYS A 96 -3.57 -12.00 -8.78
CA LYS A 96 -4.36 -12.33 -7.58
C LYS A 96 -3.89 -11.51 -6.38
N GLN A 97 -2.57 -11.31 -6.25
CA GLN A 97 -2.00 -10.42 -5.23
C GLN A 97 -2.50 -8.98 -5.41
N ALA A 98 -2.49 -8.45 -6.64
CA ALA A 98 -2.99 -7.11 -6.94
C ALA A 98 -4.49 -6.96 -6.66
N MET A 99 -5.30 -7.97 -7.01
CA MET A 99 -6.72 -7.98 -6.66
C MET A 99 -6.94 -7.98 -5.14
N ASN A 100 -6.24 -8.84 -4.41
CA ASN A 100 -6.36 -8.91 -2.96
C ASN A 100 -5.93 -7.60 -2.29
N LEU A 101 -4.89 -6.94 -2.81
CA LEU A 101 -4.47 -5.63 -2.33
C LEU A 101 -5.56 -4.56 -2.54
N GLY A 102 -6.28 -4.61 -3.65
CA GLY A 102 -7.43 -3.73 -3.90
C GLY A 102 -8.58 -3.96 -2.92
N VAL A 103 -8.93 -5.23 -2.66
CA VAL A 103 -9.95 -5.61 -1.65
C VAL A 103 -9.54 -5.10 -0.27
N TYR A 104 -8.28 -5.31 0.09
CA TYR A 104 -7.71 -4.83 1.34
C TYR A 104 -7.79 -3.29 1.47
N GLY A 105 -7.49 -2.55 0.40
CA GLY A 105 -7.66 -1.10 0.38
C GLY A 105 -9.11 -0.65 0.55
N ALA A 106 -10.07 -1.41 0.02
CA ALA A 106 -11.49 -1.15 0.21
C ALA A 106 -11.94 -1.38 1.66
N ASP A 107 -11.50 -2.46 2.30
CA ASP A 107 -11.77 -2.76 3.71
C ASP A 107 -11.18 -1.69 4.64
N LEU A 108 -9.97 -1.21 4.33
CA LEU A 108 -9.35 -0.09 5.03
C LEU A 108 -10.20 1.19 4.88
N GLY A 109 -10.63 1.50 3.66
CA GLY A 109 -11.52 2.63 3.38
C GLY A 109 -12.85 2.55 4.14
N TYR A 110 -13.46 1.36 4.19
CA TYR A 110 -14.68 1.11 4.95
C TYR A 110 -14.46 1.32 6.46
N CYS A 111 -13.37 0.80 7.03
CA CYS A 111 -13.02 1.04 8.43
C CYS A 111 -12.82 2.54 8.73
N LEU A 112 -12.21 3.29 7.81
CA LEU A 112 -11.99 4.72 7.97
C LEU A 112 -13.30 5.52 7.93
N ILE A 113 -14.20 5.23 6.99
CA ILE A 113 -15.52 5.88 6.90
C ILE A 113 -16.30 5.72 8.22
N TYR A 114 -16.22 4.56 8.86
CA TYR A 114 -16.91 4.28 10.12
C TYR A 114 -16.04 4.49 11.38
N ASN A 115 -14.93 5.20 11.26
CA ASN A 115 -14.03 5.55 12.38
C ASN A 115 -13.52 4.34 13.20
N GLN A 116 -13.32 3.19 12.57
CA GLN A 116 -12.79 1.97 13.19
C GLN A 116 -11.26 1.92 13.17
N SER A 117 -10.60 2.91 13.79
CA SER A 117 -9.13 3.07 13.71
C SER A 117 -8.34 1.84 14.18
N GLN A 118 -8.78 1.15 15.24
CA GLN A 118 -8.09 -0.04 15.75
C GLN A 118 -8.13 -1.21 14.76
N LYS A 119 -9.26 -1.40 14.07
CA LYS A 119 -9.40 -2.43 13.03
C LYS A 119 -8.58 -2.06 11.79
N ALA A 120 -8.57 -0.79 11.40
CA ALA A 120 -7.72 -0.28 10.33
C ALA A 120 -6.23 -0.55 10.61
N PHE A 121 -5.75 -0.33 11.83
CA PHE A 121 -4.38 -0.66 12.22
C PHE A 121 -4.10 -2.17 12.19
N THR A 122 -5.06 -2.98 12.65
CA THR A 122 -4.92 -4.44 12.64
C THR A 122 -4.82 -4.98 11.22
N LEU A 123 -5.62 -4.44 10.30
CA LEU A 123 -5.50 -4.72 8.87
C LEU A 123 -4.09 -4.36 8.39
N LEU A 124 -3.55 -3.18 8.71
CA LEU A 124 -2.21 -2.74 8.25
C LEU A 124 -1.08 -3.61 8.77
N ALA A 125 -1.23 -4.16 9.97
CA ALA A 125 -0.24 -5.04 10.57
C ALA A 125 -0.26 -6.48 10.03
N THR A 126 -1.35 -6.91 9.37
CA THR A 126 -1.55 -8.32 8.95
C THR A 126 -1.09 -8.59 7.51
N THR A 127 -0.95 -7.55 6.69
CA THR A 127 -0.36 -7.59 5.34
C THR A 127 1.16 -7.57 5.36
#